data_AF-A0A6A6SGK0-F1
#
_entry.id   AF-A0A6A6SGK0-F1
#
_cell.length_a   1.000
_cell.length_b   1.000
_cell.length_c   1.000
_cell.angle_alpha   90.00
_cell.angle_beta   90.00
_cell.angle_gamma   90.00
#
_symmetry.space_group_name_H-M   'P 1'
#
loop_
_entity.id
_entity.type
_entity.pdbx_description
1 polymer ?
#
loop_
_entity_poly.entity_id
_entity_poly.type
_entity_poly.pdbx_seq_one_letter_code
_entity_poly.pdbx_strand_id
1 'polypeptide(L)' 'HEQVAKLLLDKGADVNAQGGLYGNALQAASIKGHEQVVKLLLDKGARRR' A
#
# COMPACT_ATOMS: atom_id res chain seq x y z
N HIS A 1 -4.95 -2.99 -9.74
CA HIS A 1 -3.76 -2.79 -8.90
C HIS A 1 -3.70 -3.70 -7.67
N GLU A 2 -4.83 -4.09 -7.08
CA GLU A 2 -4.85 -4.93 -5.88
C GLU A 2 -4.07 -6.25 -6.02
N GLN A 3 -4.27 -7.00 -7.10
CA GLN A 3 -3.58 -8.29 -7.32
C GLN A 3 -2.05 -8.14 -7.37
N VAL A 4 -1.57 -7.06 -7.98
CA VAL A 4 -0.12 -6.74 -8.05
C VAL A 4 0.39 -6.34 -6.68
N ALA A 5 -0.34 -5.47 -5.95
CA ALA A 5 0.02 -5.10 -4.59
C ALA A 5 0.10 -6.33 -3.67
N LYS A 6 -0.88 -7.24 -3.78
CA LYS A 6 -0.90 -8.49 -3.03
C LYS A 6 0.30 -9.37 -3.35
N LEU A 7 0.59 -9.58 -4.63
CA LEU A 7 1.75 -10.37 -5.07
C LEU A 7 3.07 -9.82 -4.51
N LEU A 8 3.27 -8.51 -4.56
CA LEU A 8 4.49 -7.87 -4.06
C LEU A 8 4.64 -8.04 -2.54
N LEU A 9 3.55 -7.84 -1.78
CA LEU A 9 3.54 -8.03 -0.34
C LEU A 9 3.78 -9.50 0.04
N ASP A 10 3.20 -10.44 -0.71
CA ASP A 10 3.43 -11.88 -0.51
C ASP A 10 4.87 -12.29 -0.89
N LYS A 11 5.58 -11.49 -1.68
CA LYS A 11 7.01 -11.62 -1.99
C LYS A 11 7.93 -10.87 -1.01
N GLY A 12 7.38 -10.29 0.05
CA GLY A 12 8.16 -9.64 1.10
C GLY A 12 8.50 -8.17 0.82
N ALA A 13 7.77 -7.50 -0.07
CA ALA A 13 7.88 -6.05 -0.20
C ALA A 13 7.57 -5.36 1.13
N ASP A 14 8.37 -4.37 1.52
CA ASP A 14 8.11 -3.57 2.71
C ASP A 14 6.85 -2.72 2.52
N VAL A 15 5.80 -3.06 3.28
CA VAL A 15 4.50 -2.40 3.24
C VAL A 15 4.57 -0.91 3.62
N ASN A 16 5.61 -0.51 4.36
CA ASN A 16 5.81 0.86 4.82
C ASN A 16 6.88 1.61 4.03
N ALA A 17 7.38 1.03 2.94
CA ALA A 17 8.36 1.70 2.08
C ALA A 17 7.85 3.09 1.66
N GLN A 18 8.67 4.10 1.92
CA GLN A 18 8.41 5.48 1.55
C GLN A 18 9.08 5.79 0.21
N GLY A 19 8.39 6.56 -0.65
CA GLY A 19 8.94 7.00 -1.93
C GLY A 19 7.92 7.70 -2.84
N GLY A 20 8.43 8.54 -3.73
CA GLY A 20 7.61 9.26 -4.69
C GLY A 20 6.74 10.36 -4.08
N LEU A 21 5.84 10.91 -4.89
CA LEU A 21 5.09 12.13 -4.58
C LEU A 21 4.17 12.01 -3.37
N TYR A 22 3.60 10.83 -3.13
CA TYR A 22 2.55 10.62 -2.14
C TYR A 22 3.05 10.06 -0.80
N GLY A 23 4.36 9.85 -0.64
CA GLY A 23 4.93 9.22 0.55
C GLY A 23 4.89 7.69 0.44
N ASN A 24 4.00 7.00 1.14
CA ASN A 24 3.93 5.53 1.07
C ASN A 24 2.73 5.02 0.25
N ALA A 25 2.70 3.70 0.02
CA ALA A 25 1.64 3.05 -0.76
C ALA A 25 0.24 3.29 -0.18
N LEU A 26 0.10 3.37 1.15
CA LEU A 26 -1.18 3.61 1.82
C LEU A 26 -1.69 5.03 1.54
N GLN A 27 -0.80 6.03 1.60
CA GLN A 27 -1.14 7.41 1.28
C GLN A 27 -1.51 7.58 -0.19
N ALA A 28 -0.74 6.98 -1.11
CA ALA A 28 -1.06 6.99 -2.54
C ALA A 28 -2.42 6.35 -2.84
N ALA A 29 -2.70 5.17 -2.26
CA ALA A 29 -3.97 4.47 -2.42
C ALA A 29 -5.15 5.27 -1.86
N SER A 30 -4.96 5.94 -0.71
CA SER A 30 -5.99 6.78 -0.08
C SER A 30 -6.33 7.99 -0.94
N ILE A 31 -5.31 8.70 -1.46
CA ILE A 31 -5.49 9.89 -2.31
C ILE A 31 -6.21 9.53 -3.63
N LYS A 32 -5.96 8.34 -4.17
CA LYS A 32 -6.57 7.86 -5.42
C LYS A 32 -7.90 7.12 -5.22
N GLY A 33 -8.40 6.99 -3.99
CA GLY A 33 -9.66 6.31 -3.69
C GLY A 33 -9.64 4.80 -3.96
N HIS A 34 -8.48 4.14 -3.84
CA HIS A 34 -8.34 2.71 -4.08
C HIS A 34 -8.68 1.89 -2.84
N GLU A 35 -9.95 1.85 -2.45
CA GLU A 35 -10.44 1.28 -1.18
C GLU A 35 -9.97 -0.16 -0.92
N GLN A 36 -10.04 -1.04 -1.93
CA GLN A 36 -9.58 -2.43 -1.82
C GLN A 36 -8.08 -2.52 -1.54
N VAL A 37 -7.28 -1.64 -2.16
CA VAL A 37 -5.83 -1.56 -1.93
C VAL A 37 -5.54 -0.99 -0.54
N VAL A 38 -6.30 0.01 -0.09
CA VAL A 38 -6.20 0.56 1.27
C VAL A 38 -6.44 -0.55 2.30
N LYS A 39 -7.52 -1.32 2.14
CA LYS A 39 -7.83 -2.44 3.05
C LYS A 39 -6.70 -3.48 3.06
N LEU A 40 -6.24 -3.91 1.88
CA LEU A 40 -5.14 -4.86 1.75
C LEU A 40 -3.86 -4.38 2.47
N LEU A 41 -3.50 -3.10 2.30
CA LEU A 41 -2.31 -2.52 2.94
C LEU A 41 -2.46 -2.46 4.47
N LEU A 42 -3.63 -2.07 4.97
CA LEU A 42 -3.92 -2.06 6.41
C LEU A 42 -3.86 -3.47 7.02
N ASP A 43 -4.43 -4.46 6.33
CA ASP A 43 -4.39 -5.87 6.76
C ASP A 43 -2.95 -6.42 6.82
N LYS A 44 -2.04 -5.85 6.01
CA LYS A 44 -0.60 -6.17 6.00
C LYS A 44 0.22 -5.28 6.93
N GLY A 45 -0.40 -4.39 7.70
CA GLY A 45 0.25 -3.59 8.74
C GLY A 45 0.82 -2.24 8.27
N ALA A 46 0.33 -1.70 7.15
CA ALA A 46 0.72 -0.37 6.67
C ALA A 46 0.37 0.73 7.68
N ARG A 47 1.27 1.70 7.84
CA ARG A 47 1.09 2.87 8.72
C ARG A 47 1.12 4.16 7.91
N ARG A 48 0.57 5.23 8.48
CA ARG A 48 0.55 6.56 7.84
C ARG A 48 1.86 7.35 8.01
N ARG A 49 2.82 6.85 8.78
CA ARG A 49 4.08 7.51 9.15
C ARG A 49 5.23 6.58 8.88
#